data_AF-A0A395UJ46-F1
#
_entry.id   AF-A0A395UJ46-F1
#
_cell.length_a   1.000
_cell.length_b   1.000
_cell.length_c   1.000
_cell.angle_alpha   90.00
_cell.angle_beta   90.00
_cell.angle_gamma   90.00
#
_symmetry.space_group_name_H-M   'P 1'
#
loop_
_entity.id
_entity.type
_entity.pdbx_description
1 polymer ?
#
loop_
_entity_poly.entity_id
_entity_poly.type
_entity_poly.pdbx_seq_one_letter_code
_entity_poly.pdbx_strand_id
1 'polypeptide(L)'
;MAFSENYKELLMIFSCFCRKYAHKHKKNTANNSRIIFFALYLQCSPAQFLNLTIMETGVGFINLDDSVKIALNIALAVARENANECYTPSHLLKALLHKDVGLRDFIISIGKDLGYLEEWADVYIEQCPKSTQLSEIKPSERIDAVFRAADDARIQFGLFDINPICVLLALAKPGVAFSSDQLRSFPILEKDIHSIYIGNGQPACPSATTEKPYAPTSASSSFLGKYCVDLTEDAANKLHPVINRDRENRMVMEILGSRSKSNVLIVGDAGVGKTALVYGLAWEIVSHKVPSFLEETRVFELDNASLIAGATYKGEIEDR
;
A
#
# COMPACT_ATOMS: atom_id res chain seq x y z
N MET A 1 -15.48 -32.31 16.32
CA MET A 1 -16.46 -32.92 15.39
C MET A 1 -17.80 -32.18 15.43
N ALA A 2 -17.83 -30.84 15.29
CA ALA A 2 -19.08 -30.06 15.25
C ALA A 2 -18.91 -28.62 14.70
N PHE A 3 -18.10 -28.41 13.64
CA PHE A 3 -17.93 -27.07 13.04
C PHE A 3 -17.97 -27.05 11.49
N SER A 4 -18.28 -28.18 10.84
CA SER A 4 -18.21 -28.33 9.37
C SER A 4 -19.53 -28.06 8.63
N GLU A 5 -20.69 -27.98 9.30
CA GLU A 5 -21.98 -27.91 8.60
C GLU A 5 -22.41 -26.49 8.22
N ASN A 6 -22.05 -25.47 9.00
CA ASN A 6 -22.45 -24.08 8.72
C ASN A 6 -21.77 -23.45 7.48
N TYR A 7 -20.61 -23.95 7.05
CA TYR A 7 -19.94 -23.44 5.83
C TYR A 7 -20.54 -23.98 4.52
N LYS A 8 -21.21 -25.15 4.56
CA LYS A 8 -21.88 -25.71 3.38
C LYS A 8 -23.18 -24.98 3.06
N GLU A 9 -23.91 -24.51 4.07
CA GLU A 9 -25.12 -23.69 3.85
C GLU A 9 -24.79 -22.32 3.25
N LEU A 10 -23.70 -21.66 3.69
CA LEU A 10 -23.29 -20.35 3.18
C LEU A 10 -22.88 -20.39 1.68
N LEU A 11 -22.19 -21.48 1.27
CA LEU A 11 -21.83 -21.74 -0.12
C LEU A 11 -23.04 -22.09 -1.01
N MET A 12 -24.06 -22.74 -0.45
CA MET A 12 -25.31 -23.03 -1.18
C MET A 12 -26.14 -21.76 -1.43
N ILE A 13 -26.19 -20.85 -0.46
CA ILE A 13 -26.91 -19.57 -0.58
C ILE A 13 -26.26 -18.67 -1.65
N PHE A 14 -24.92 -18.61 -1.70
CA PHE A 14 -24.18 -17.84 -2.71
C PHE A 14 -24.32 -18.43 -4.14
N SER A 15 -24.27 -19.75 -4.27
CA SER A 15 -24.50 -20.46 -5.54
C SER A 15 -25.90 -20.22 -6.11
N CYS A 16 -26.92 -20.18 -5.24
CA CYS A 16 -28.31 -19.95 -5.64
C CYS A 16 -28.56 -18.48 -6.06
N PHE A 17 -27.87 -17.52 -5.42
CA PHE A 17 -27.93 -16.11 -5.78
C PHE A 17 -27.30 -15.84 -7.17
N CYS A 18 -26.14 -16.43 -7.46
CA CYS A 18 -25.47 -16.29 -8.75
C CYS A 18 -26.27 -16.91 -9.92
N ARG A 19 -26.97 -18.05 -9.70
CA ARG A 19 -27.84 -18.65 -10.73
C ARG A 19 -29.06 -17.79 -11.06
N LYS A 20 -29.68 -17.15 -10.06
CA LYS A 20 -30.85 -16.28 -10.28
C LYS A 20 -30.48 -14.98 -10.99
N TYR A 21 -29.28 -14.46 -10.73
CA TYR A 21 -28.78 -13.23 -11.38
C TYR A 21 -28.41 -13.46 -12.86
N ALA A 22 -27.76 -14.59 -13.17
CA ALA A 22 -27.37 -14.95 -14.53
C ALA A 22 -28.57 -15.17 -15.48
N HIS A 23 -29.72 -15.62 -14.95
CA HIS A 23 -30.91 -15.89 -15.76
C HIS A 23 -31.70 -14.62 -16.12
N LYS A 24 -31.54 -13.52 -15.35
CA LYS A 24 -32.26 -12.26 -15.55
C LYS A 24 -31.62 -11.36 -16.61
N HIS A 25 -30.32 -11.51 -16.89
CA HIS A 25 -29.58 -10.67 -17.85
C HIS A 25 -29.36 -11.31 -19.24
N LYS A 26 -29.84 -12.54 -19.48
CA LYS A 26 -29.65 -13.24 -20.77
C LYS A 26 -30.63 -12.83 -21.88
N LYS A 27 -31.49 -11.83 -21.68
CA LYS A 27 -32.60 -11.50 -22.62
C LYS A 27 -32.50 -10.17 -23.37
N ASN A 28 -31.49 -9.34 -23.17
CA ASN A 28 -31.32 -8.11 -23.95
C ASN A 28 -29.86 -7.95 -24.42
N THR A 29 -29.51 -8.68 -25.47
CA THR A 29 -28.32 -8.42 -26.29
C THR A 29 -28.74 -8.43 -27.75
N ALA A 30 -28.87 -7.25 -28.35
CA ALA A 30 -28.89 -7.08 -29.80
C ALA A 30 -28.49 -5.64 -30.16
N ASN A 31 -27.19 -5.34 -30.13
CA ASN A 31 -26.45 -4.81 -31.28
C ASN A 31 -25.09 -4.22 -30.87
N ASN A 32 -24.04 -4.83 -31.45
CA ASN A 32 -22.73 -4.27 -31.80
C ASN A 32 -22.05 -3.29 -30.84
N SER A 33 -21.30 -3.85 -29.87
CA SER A 33 -19.89 -3.50 -29.70
C SER A 33 -19.19 -4.61 -28.92
N ARG A 34 -18.05 -5.07 -29.45
CA ARG A 34 -17.22 -6.17 -28.92
C ARG A 34 -16.79 -5.87 -27.48
N ILE A 35 -17.21 -6.69 -26.52
CA ILE A 35 -16.54 -6.82 -25.22
C ILE A 35 -16.30 -8.32 -24.99
N ILE A 36 -15.03 -8.67 -25.07
CA ILE A 36 -14.48 -9.97 -24.71
C ILE A 36 -14.54 -10.05 -23.17
N PHE A 37 -15.43 -10.88 -22.64
CA PHE A 37 -15.38 -11.31 -21.25
C PHE A 37 -15.98 -12.72 -21.18
N PHE A 38 -15.15 -13.75 -21.33
CA PHE A 38 -15.37 -15.09 -20.76
C PHE A 38 -14.15 -15.98 -21.03
N ALA A 39 -13.22 -16.05 -20.07
CA ALA A 39 -12.37 -17.21 -19.73
C ALA A 39 -11.14 -16.75 -18.95
N LEU A 40 -11.26 -16.61 -17.63
CA LEU A 40 -10.12 -16.69 -16.72
C LEU A 40 -10.63 -17.03 -15.31
N TYR A 41 -11.06 -18.29 -15.17
CA TYR A 41 -11.20 -18.94 -13.88
C TYR A 41 -10.78 -20.41 -14.03
N LEU A 42 -9.50 -20.61 -14.39
CA LEU A 42 -8.79 -21.91 -14.28
C LEU A 42 -7.29 -21.72 -14.56
N GLN A 43 -6.62 -20.99 -13.68
CA GLN A 43 -5.19 -21.17 -13.37
C GLN A 43 -4.89 -20.34 -12.12
N CYS A 44 -5.49 -20.77 -11.01
CA CYS A 44 -5.05 -20.35 -9.68
C CYS A 44 -3.68 -21.02 -9.47
N SER A 45 -2.60 -20.25 -9.60
CA SER A 45 -1.28 -20.71 -9.20
C SER A 45 -1.28 -20.95 -7.69
N PRO A 46 -0.50 -21.93 -7.18
CA PRO A 46 -0.48 -22.29 -5.75
C PRO A 46 -0.07 -21.14 -4.80
N ALA A 47 0.33 -19.97 -5.33
CA ALA A 47 0.65 -18.79 -4.54
C ALA A 47 -0.56 -18.18 -3.80
N GLN A 48 -1.78 -18.27 -4.35
CA GLN A 48 -2.97 -17.73 -3.69
C GLN A 48 -3.47 -18.60 -2.53
N PHE A 49 -3.10 -19.89 -2.51
CA PHE A 49 -3.40 -20.77 -1.38
C PHE A 49 -2.53 -20.47 -0.17
N LEU A 50 -1.32 -19.93 -0.37
CA LEU A 50 -0.42 -19.55 0.73
C LEU A 50 -0.89 -18.29 1.48
N ASN A 51 -1.57 -17.36 0.78
CA ASN A 51 -2.11 -16.15 1.41
C ASN A 51 -3.20 -16.45 2.46
N LEU A 52 -3.86 -17.61 2.37
CA LEU A 52 -4.88 -17.99 3.34
C LEU A 52 -4.27 -18.64 4.61
N THR A 53 -3.07 -19.23 4.50
CA THR A 53 -2.39 -19.88 5.64
C THR A 53 -1.64 -18.88 6.53
N ILE A 54 -1.30 -17.69 6.03
CA ILE A 54 -0.56 -16.66 6.80
C ILE A 54 -1.46 -15.98 7.85
N MET A 55 -2.79 -16.08 7.74
CA MET A 55 -3.73 -15.49 8.71
C MET A 55 -3.89 -16.26 10.03
N GLU A 56 -3.19 -17.39 10.23
CA GLU A 56 -3.16 -18.12 11.52
C GLU A 56 -1.94 -17.79 12.40
N THR A 57 -1.25 -16.67 12.14
CA THR A 57 -0.39 -16.07 13.16
C THR A 57 -1.28 -15.20 14.05
N GLY A 58 -1.21 -15.37 15.37
CA GLY A 58 -2.09 -14.73 16.38
C GLY A 58 -1.94 -13.21 16.51
N VAL A 59 -2.09 -12.49 15.40
CA VAL A 59 -1.86 -11.05 15.22
C VAL A 59 -3.11 -10.43 14.59
N GLY A 60 -4.27 -10.69 15.20
CA GLY A 60 -5.60 -10.51 14.59
C GLY A 60 -6.09 -9.08 14.36
N PHE A 61 -5.28 -8.02 14.60
CA PHE A 61 -5.74 -6.63 14.50
C PHE A 61 -4.67 -5.63 14.05
N ILE A 62 -3.57 -6.08 13.43
CA ILE A 62 -2.53 -5.15 12.98
C ILE A 62 -2.82 -4.72 11.53
N ASN A 63 -3.09 -3.44 11.33
CA ASN A 63 -3.08 -2.82 10.01
C ASN A 63 -1.63 -2.77 9.49
N LEU A 64 -1.30 -3.74 8.64
CA LEU A 64 0.01 -3.83 7.98
C LEU A 64 -0.05 -3.16 6.62
N ASP A 65 0.95 -2.32 6.32
CA ASP A 65 1.18 -1.79 4.99
C ASP A 65 1.47 -2.93 3.99
N ASP A 66 1.12 -2.73 2.72
CA ASP A 66 1.32 -3.74 1.68
C ASP A 66 2.81 -4.03 1.45
N SER A 67 3.67 -3.02 1.61
CA SER A 67 5.13 -3.18 1.56
C SER A 67 5.66 -4.12 2.65
N VAL A 68 5.06 -4.10 3.84
CA VAL A 68 5.45 -4.98 4.95
C VAL A 68 4.97 -6.41 4.70
N LYS A 69 3.80 -6.60 4.06
CA LYS A 69 3.33 -7.92 3.64
C LYS A 69 4.25 -8.52 2.58
N ILE A 70 4.70 -7.71 1.62
CA ILE A 70 5.70 -8.11 0.62
C ILE A 70 7.00 -8.51 1.31
N ALA A 71 7.48 -7.70 2.26
CA ALA A 71 8.68 -8.01 3.04
C ALA A 71 8.54 -9.37 3.74
N LEU A 72 7.43 -9.65 4.43
CA LEU A 72 7.21 -10.94 5.10
C LEU A 72 7.30 -12.14 4.16
N ASN A 73 6.72 -12.03 2.95
CA ASN A 73 6.78 -13.08 1.95
C ASN A 73 8.21 -13.33 1.46
N ILE A 74 8.96 -12.26 1.19
CA ILE A 74 10.37 -12.34 0.80
C ILE A 74 11.17 -12.99 1.92
N ALA A 75 10.90 -12.61 3.16
CA ALA A 75 11.64 -13.07 4.31
C ALA A 75 11.41 -14.57 4.60
N LEU A 76 10.20 -15.07 4.36
CA LEU A 76 9.89 -16.51 4.34
C LEU A 76 10.62 -17.24 3.21
N ALA A 77 10.74 -16.62 2.03
CA ALA A 77 11.50 -17.18 0.91
C ALA A 77 13.00 -17.28 1.26
N VAL A 78 13.59 -16.23 1.82
CA VAL A 78 15.00 -16.22 2.27
C VAL A 78 15.26 -17.28 3.34
N ALA A 79 14.32 -17.48 4.28
CA ALA A 79 14.44 -18.54 5.28
C ALA A 79 14.41 -19.95 4.65
N ARG A 80 13.57 -20.14 3.62
CA ARG A 80 13.48 -21.39 2.86
C ARG A 80 14.75 -21.66 2.05
N GLU A 81 15.29 -20.64 1.40
CA GLU A 81 16.53 -20.74 0.60
C GLU A 81 17.74 -21.10 1.47
N ASN A 82 17.81 -20.55 2.68
CA ASN A 82 18.88 -20.85 3.64
C ASN A 82 18.65 -22.13 4.46
N ALA A 83 17.56 -22.86 4.20
CA ALA A 83 17.15 -24.07 4.91
C ALA A 83 17.05 -23.86 6.44
N ASN A 84 16.54 -22.71 6.88
CA ASN A 84 16.36 -22.40 8.30
C ASN A 84 15.03 -22.95 8.82
N GLU A 85 15.02 -23.45 10.07
CA GLU A 85 13.82 -24.07 10.67
C GLU A 85 12.69 -23.04 10.90
N CYS A 86 13.07 -21.85 11.34
CA CYS A 86 12.15 -20.78 11.70
C CYS A 86 12.53 -19.47 11.02
N TYR A 87 11.53 -18.64 10.79
CA TYR A 87 11.72 -17.28 10.31
C TYR A 87 12.06 -16.33 11.47
N THR A 88 13.22 -15.66 11.38
CA THR A 88 13.80 -14.83 12.43
C THR A 88 13.93 -13.35 12.03
N PRO A 89 14.14 -12.41 12.97
CA PRO A 89 14.30 -10.99 12.66
C PRO A 89 15.43 -10.67 11.67
N SER A 90 16.48 -11.51 11.58
CA SER A 90 17.56 -11.34 10.59
C SER A 90 17.06 -11.49 9.15
N HIS A 91 16.16 -12.44 8.93
CA HIS A 91 15.51 -12.63 7.62
C HIS A 91 14.57 -11.46 7.30
N LEU A 92 13.85 -10.94 8.32
CA LEU A 92 13.01 -9.75 8.17
C LEU A 92 13.85 -8.55 7.75
N LEU A 93 14.99 -8.34 8.40
CA LEU A 93 15.92 -7.27 8.05
C LEU A 93 16.37 -7.41 6.60
N LYS A 94 16.82 -8.59 6.16
CA LYS A 94 17.24 -8.82 4.77
C LYS A 94 16.11 -8.53 3.78
N ALA A 95 14.89 -8.92 4.10
CA ALA A 95 13.73 -8.70 3.25
C ALA A 95 13.32 -7.22 3.17
N LEU A 96 13.41 -6.47 4.27
CA LEU A 96 13.18 -5.01 4.26
C LEU A 96 14.18 -4.28 3.36
N LEU A 97 15.40 -4.81 3.23
CA LEU A 97 16.42 -4.29 2.32
C LEU A 97 16.18 -4.70 0.87
N HIS A 98 15.16 -5.49 0.53
CA HIS A 98 14.86 -5.85 -0.86
C HIS A 98 14.37 -4.63 -1.67
N LYS A 99 14.55 -4.67 -2.99
CA LYS A 99 14.17 -3.55 -3.88
C LYS A 99 12.66 -3.27 -3.84
N ASP A 100 11.85 -4.33 -3.71
CA ASP A 100 10.39 -4.26 -3.78
C ASP A 100 9.73 -3.56 -2.56
N VAL A 101 10.48 -3.36 -1.47
CA VAL A 101 9.96 -2.73 -0.25
C VAL A 101 10.19 -1.22 -0.24
N GLY A 102 11.14 -0.70 -1.04
CA GLY A 102 11.41 0.74 -1.16
C GLY A 102 12.18 1.38 0.02
N LEU A 103 12.68 0.61 0.98
CA LEU A 103 13.38 1.13 2.17
C LEU A 103 14.86 1.49 1.91
N ARG A 104 15.40 1.13 0.73
CA ARG A 104 16.80 1.41 0.34
C ARG A 104 17.10 2.91 0.27
N ASP A 105 16.20 3.68 -0.35
CA ASP A 105 16.38 5.13 -0.50
C ASP A 105 16.42 5.85 0.85
N PHE A 106 15.65 5.36 1.81
CA PHE A 106 15.65 5.86 3.18
C PHE A 106 17.00 5.62 3.88
N ILE A 107 17.59 4.44 3.74
CA ILE A 107 18.91 4.13 4.32
C ILE A 107 20.00 5.02 3.71
N ILE A 108 19.95 5.22 2.40
CA ILE A 108 20.87 6.12 1.68
C ILE A 108 20.71 7.55 2.19
N SER A 109 19.48 8.00 2.48
CA SER A 109 19.22 9.34 3.04
C SER A 109 19.79 9.53 4.45
N ILE A 110 19.85 8.47 5.26
CA ILE A 110 20.52 8.49 6.58
C ILE A 110 22.06 8.52 6.41
N GLY A 111 22.58 8.25 5.22
CA GLY A 111 24.01 8.18 4.95
C GLY A 111 24.68 6.92 5.48
N LYS A 112 23.91 5.83 5.64
CA LYS A 112 24.43 4.52 6.05
C LYS A 112 24.66 3.64 4.84
N ASP A 113 25.64 2.75 4.94
CA ASP A 113 25.95 1.82 3.87
C ASP A 113 24.95 0.67 3.83
N LEU A 114 24.28 0.51 2.69
CA LEU A 114 23.34 -0.57 2.42
C LEU A 114 24.05 -1.92 2.32
N GLY A 115 25.24 -1.95 1.70
CA GLY A 115 26.01 -3.19 1.50
C GLY A 115 26.38 -3.82 2.84
N TYR A 116 26.92 -3.02 3.76
CA TYR A 116 27.21 -3.47 5.12
C TYR A 116 25.99 -4.03 5.86
N LEU A 117 24.79 -3.43 5.70
CA LEU A 117 23.56 -3.93 6.32
C LEU A 117 23.11 -5.28 5.74
N GLU A 118 23.21 -5.45 4.42
CA GLU A 118 22.90 -6.71 3.75
C GLU A 118 23.84 -7.82 4.20
N GLU A 119 25.15 -7.56 4.27
CA GLU A 119 26.16 -8.49 4.78
C GLU A 119 25.96 -8.81 6.26
N TRP A 120 25.66 -7.79 7.07
CA TRP A 120 25.36 -7.97 8.49
C TRP A 120 24.18 -8.93 8.66
N ALA A 121 23.10 -8.74 7.91
CA ALA A 121 21.94 -9.64 7.96
C ALA A 121 22.30 -11.08 7.57
N ASP A 122 23.11 -11.27 6.54
CA ASP A 122 23.53 -12.60 6.06
C ASP A 122 24.32 -13.37 7.12
N VAL A 123 25.26 -12.71 7.80
CA VAL A 123 26.04 -13.33 8.90
C VAL A 123 25.13 -13.88 10.00
N TYR A 124 24.08 -13.16 10.37
CA TYR A 124 23.14 -13.62 11.40
C TYR A 124 22.13 -14.65 10.88
N ILE A 125 21.83 -14.67 9.58
CA ILE A 125 21.03 -15.72 8.94
C ILE A 125 21.82 -17.03 8.94
N GLU A 126 23.12 -17.01 8.68
CA GLU A 126 23.98 -18.20 8.70
C GLU A 126 24.12 -18.82 10.10
N GLN A 127 24.01 -18.01 11.15
CA GLN A 127 24.04 -18.46 12.54
C GLN A 127 22.73 -19.13 13.00
N CYS A 128 21.66 -19.03 12.21
CA CYS A 128 20.38 -19.64 12.56
C CYS A 128 20.43 -21.18 12.45
N PRO A 129 19.62 -21.90 13.25
CA PRO A 129 19.55 -23.36 13.17
C PRO A 129 18.95 -23.78 11.82
N LYS A 130 19.69 -24.65 11.12
CA LYS A 130 19.28 -25.20 9.82
C LYS A 130 18.44 -26.46 10.02
N SER A 131 17.35 -26.57 9.27
CA SER A 131 16.48 -27.75 9.21
C SER A 131 16.81 -28.58 7.99
N THR A 132 16.90 -29.90 8.18
CA THR A 132 17.03 -30.87 7.08
C THR A 132 15.65 -31.30 6.54
N GLN A 133 14.56 -30.95 7.21
CA GLN A 133 13.20 -31.33 6.85
C GLN A 133 12.46 -30.17 6.16
N LEU A 134 11.77 -30.49 5.07
CA LEU A 134 10.87 -29.59 4.35
C LEU A 134 9.53 -29.47 5.11
N SER A 135 9.57 -28.85 6.27
CA SER A 135 8.39 -28.48 7.06
C SER A 135 7.95 -27.04 6.75
N GLU A 136 6.68 -26.72 7.07
CA GLU A 136 6.21 -25.34 7.03
C GLU A 136 7.01 -24.47 8.01
N ILE A 137 7.58 -23.38 7.50
CA ILE A 137 8.43 -22.46 8.27
C ILE A 137 7.53 -21.66 9.22
N LYS A 138 7.82 -21.75 10.51
CA LYS A 138 7.08 -21.03 11.56
C LYS A 138 7.79 -19.73 11.94
N PRO A 139 7.04 -18.70 12.38
CA PRO A 139 7.64 -17.50 12.95
C PRO A 139 8.30 -17.82 14.29
N SER A 140 9.45 -17.19 14.55
CA SER A 140 10.07 -17.21 15.88
C SER A 140 9.35 -16.25 16.84
N GLU A 141 9.40 -16.55 18.15
CA GLU A 141 8.78 -15.73 19.21
C GLU A 141 9.28 -14.26 19.20
N ARG A 142 10.50 -14.02 18.71
CA ARG A 142 11.06 -12.67 18.58
C ARG A 142 10.33 -11.81 17.54
N ILE A 143 9.72 -12.42 16.52
CA ILE A 143 8.98 -11.67 15.50
C ILE A 143 7.75 -10.99 16.10
N ASP A 144 7.05 -11.67 17.00
CA ASP A 144 5.89 -11.09 17.70
C ASP A 144 6.31 -9.88 18.54
N ALA A 145 7.46 -9.96 19.21
CA ALA A 145 8.02 -8.83 19.96
C ALA A 145 8.40 -7.66 19.05
N VAL A 146 8.96 -7.93 17.87
CA VAL A 146 9.27 -6.91 16.86
C VAL A 146 8.02 -6.19 16.38
N PHE A 147 6.95 -6.92 16.05
CA PHE A 147 5.70 -6.29 15.60
C PHE A 147 5.01 -5.48 16.70
N ARG A 148 5.07 -5.91 17.96
CA ARG A 148 4.60 -5.10 19.10
C ARG A 148 5.37 -3.79 19.22
N ALA A 149 6.71 -3.85 19.13
CA ALA A 149 7.54 -2.65 19.16
C ALA A 149 7.33 -1.76 17.92
N ALA A 150 7.01 -2.34 16.77
CA ALA A 150 6.67 -1.59 15.56
C ALA A 150 5.31 -0.89 15.66
N ASP A 151 4.33 -1.49 16.36
CA ASP A 151 3.05 -0.84 16.66
C ASP A 151 3.23 0.33 17.64
N ASP A 152 4.11 0.19 18.65
CA ASP A 152 4.49 1.30 19.52
C ASP A 152 5.11 2.45 18.71
N ALA A 153 6.00 2.13 17.76
CA ALA A 153 6.60 3.11 16.85
C ALA A 153 5.57 3.79 15.96
N ARG A 154 4.59 3.03 15.43
CA ARG A 154 3.46 3.56 14.65
C ARG A 154 2.67 4.59 15.46
N ILE A 155 2.39 4.29 16.74
CA ILE A 155 1.70 5.22 17.65
C ILE A 155 2.54 6.47 17.90
N GLN A 156 3.85 6.31 18.15
CA GLN A 156 4.77 7.43 18.36
C GLN A 156 4.85 8.36 17.14
N PHE A 157 4.81 7.80 15.93
CA PHE A 157 4.84 8.56 14.68
C PHE A 157 3.45 9.02 14.21
N GLY A 158 2.36 8.62 14.87
CA GLY A 158 1.00 8.99 14.50
C GLY A 158 0.52 8.38 13.18
N LEU A 159 1.07 7.24 12.78
CA LEU A 159 0.76 6.57 11.52
C LEU A 159 -0.48 5.65 11.64
N PHE A 160 -1.23 5.51 10.55
CA PHE A 160 -2.42 4.65 10.52
C PHE A 160 -2.05 3.16 10.40
N ASP A 161 -1.05 2.86 9.59
CA ASP A 161 -0.60 1.50 9.30
C ASP A 161 0.87 1.31 9.72
N ILE A 162 1.28 0.06 9.96
CA ILE A 162 2.68 -0.26 10.24
C ILE A 162 3.49 -0.20 8.95
N ASN A 163 4.32 0.83 8.83
CA ASN A 163 5.24 1.03 7.71
C ASN A 163 6.54 0.24 7.88
N PRO A 164 7.27 -0.04 6.78
CA PRO A 164 8.60 -0.67 6.82
C PRO A 164 9.60 0.04 7.75
N ILE A 165 9.49 1.36 7.88
CA ILE A 165 10.36 2.16 8.75
C ILE A 165 10.06 1.94 10.24
N CYS A 166 8.80 1.73 10.62
CA CYS A 166 8.43 1.34 11.98
C CYS A 166 9.03 -0.03 12.35
N VAL A 167 9.05 -0.96 11.39
CA VAL A 167 9.68 -2.27 11.57
C VAL A 167 11.20 -2.13 11.70
N LEU A 168 11.83 -1.30 10.87
CA LEU A 168 13.27 -1.01 10.99
C LEU A 168 13.63 -0.40 12.35
N LEU A 169 12.82 0.51 12.86
CA LEU A 169 13.00 1.10 14.19
C LEU A 169 12.91 0.02 15.28
N ALA A 170 11.93 -0.89 15.18
CA ALA A 170 11.78 -2.00 16.10
C ALA A 170 12.98 -2.96 16.07
N LEU A 171 13.60 -3.18 14.90
CA LEU A 171 14.82 -3.99 14.76
C LEU A 171 16.04 -3.31 15.39
N ALA A 172 16.12 -1.98 15.32
CA ALA A 172 17.21 -1.20 15.93
C ALA A 172 17.12 -1.08 17.46
N LYS A 173 15.99 -1.47 18.07
CA LYS A 173 15.76 -1.37 19.52
C LYS A 173 16.43 -2.51 20.29
N PRO A 174 17.26 -2.22 21.31
CA PRO A 174 17.95 -3.26 22.07
C PRO A 174 16.97 -4.11 22.87
N GLY A 175 17.17 -5.44 22.79
CA GLY A 175 16.39 -6.42 23.56
C GLY A 175 15.07 -6.85 22.91
N VAL A 176 14.72 -6.32 21.74
CA VAL A 176 13.51 -6.74 20.98
C VAL A 176 13.89 -7.78 19.93
N ALA A 177 14.57 -7.34 18.86
CA ALA A 177 15.01 -8.22 17.78
C ALA A 177 16.36 -8.87 18.08
N PHE A 178 17.31 -8.04 18.52
CA PHE A 178 18.70 -8.38 18.72
C PHE A 178 19.16 -7.98 20.13
N SER A 179 20.15 -8.72 20.65
CA SER A 179 20.77 -8.40 21.94
C SER A 179 21.57 -7.11 21.85
N SER A 180 21.74 -6.41 22.98
CA SER A 180 22.55 -5.18 23.04
C SER A 180 23.98 -5.37 22.51
N ASP A 181 24.54 -6.56 22.65
CA ASP A 181 25.89 -6.87 22.15
C ASP A 181 25.92 -7.05 20.63
N GLN A 182 24.86 -7.59 20.04
CA GLN A 182 24.72 -7.71 18.58
C GLN A 182 24.51 -6.34 17.93
N LEU A 183 23.77 -5.45 18.58
CA LEU A 183 23.53 -4.09 18.06
C LEU A 183 24.76 -3.18 18.11
N ARG A 184 25.87 -3.57 18.77
CA ARG A 184 27.11 -2.77 18.77
C ARG A 184 27.72 -2.67 17.37
N SER A 185 27.57 -3.70 16.55
CA SER A 185 28.02 -3.71 15.15
C SER A 185 26.95 -3.23 14.18
N PHE A 186 25.72 -2.97 14.65
CA PHE A 186 24.63 -2.55 13.79
C PHE A 186 24.75 -1.05 13.47
N PRO A 187 24.71 -0.64 12.19
CA PRO A 187 25.09 0.71 11.79
C PRO A 187 23.98 1.75 12.01
N ILE A 188 22.72 1.32 12.18
CA ILE A 188 21.56 2.21 12.34
C ILE A 188 21.19 2.28 13.82
N LEU A 189 21.11 3.50 14.35
CA LEU A 189 20.62 3.74 15.70
C LEU A 189 19.19 4.28 15.68
N GLU A 190 18.46 4.06 16.78
CA GLU A 190 17.10 4.59 16.95
C GLU A 190 17.04 6.12 16.74
N LYS A 191 18.08 6.83 17.21
CA LYS A 191 18.22 8.28 17.06
C LYS A 191 18.31 8.74 15.61
N ASP A 192 18.94 7.94 14.76
CA ASP A 192 19.13 8.27 13.34
C ASP A 192 17.76 8.29 12.63
N ILE A 193 16.90 7.32 12.93
CA ILE A 193 15.56 7.21 12.37
C ILE A 193 14.64 8.32 12.91
N HIS A 194 14.66 8.55 14.23
CA HIS A 194 13.88 9.63 14.85
C HIS A 194 14.30 11.02 14.36
N SER A 195 15.58 11.25 14.07
CA SER A 195 16.06 12.56 13.60
C SER A 195 15.47 12.96 12.25
N ILE A 196 15.15 12.00 11.38
CA ILE A 196 14.52 12.29 10.09
C ILE A 196 13.02 12.50 10.25
N TYR A 197 12.36 11.73 11.13
CA TYR A 197 10.91 11.84 11.38
C TYR A 197 10.52 13.06 12.23
N ILE A 198 11.38 13.50 13.13
CA ILE A 198 11.16 14.67 13.99
C ILE A 198 11.83 15.92 13.40
N GLY A 199 12.99 15.77 12.74
CA GLY A 199 13.73 16.87 12.10
C GLY A 199 13.13 17.33 10.77
N ASN A 200 12.48 16.43 10.01
CA ASN A 200 11.50 16.81 9.01
C ASN A 200 10.12 16.72 9.67
N GLY A 201 9.68 17.80 10.30
CA GLY A 201 8.47 17.83 11.11
C GLY A 201 7.30 17.05 10.48
N GLN A 202 6.78 16.09 11.25
CA GLN A 202 5.39 15.65 11.31
C GLN A 202 4.50 15.85 10.06
N PRO A 203 3.87 14.78 9.52
CA PRO A 203 2.50 14.90 9.03
C PRO A 203 1.58 14.83 10.26
N ALA A 204 1.58 15.88 11.08
CA ALA A 204 0.57 16.08 12.11
C ALA A 204 -0.46 17.06 11.55
N CYS A 205 -1.73 16.68 11.69
CA CYS A 205 -2.92 17.37 11.22
C CYS A 205 -2.80 18.92 11.22
N PRO A 206 -3.12 19.62 10.11
CA PRO A 206 -3.12 21.08 10.12
C PRO A 206 -4.38 21.58 10.84
N SER A 207 -4.19 22.07 12.06
CA SER A 207 -5.10 23.05 12.67
C SER A 207 -4.49 24.44 12.49
N ALA A 208 -5.09 25.18 11.56
CA ALA A 208 -5.22 26.64 11.48
C ALA A 208 -3.97 27.54 11.56
N THR A 209 -3.88 28.39 10.52
CA THR A 209 -3.40 29.80 10.49
C THR A 209 -1.88 30.07 10.55
N THR A 210 -1.25 30.33 9.40
CA THR A 210 -0.96 31.68 8.86
C THR A 210 0.07 31.64 7.71
N GLU A 211 -0.39 32.05 6.53
CA GLU A 211 0.29 32.70 5.39
C GLU A 211 1.83 32.63 5.25
N LYS A 212 2.31 31.82 4.28
CA LYS A 212 3.21 32.21 3.16
C LYS A 212 3.51 31.01 2.24
N PRO A 213 3.79 31.23 0.93
CA PRO A 213 3.67 30.21 -0.12
C PRO A 213 4.85 29.23 -0.10
N TYR A 214 4.54 27.95 0.13
CA TYR A 214 5.50 26.85 0.09
C TYR A 214 5.60 26.29 -1.33
N ALA A 215 6.77 26.44 -1.95
CA ALA A 215 7.17 25.65 -3.11
C ALA A 215 7.47 24.22 -2.65
N PRO A 216 6.88 23.17 -3.25
CA PRO A 216 7.15 21.82 -2.79
C PRO A 216 8.45 21.28 -3.36
N THR A 217 9.28 20.83 -2.41
CA THR A 217 10.50 20.05 -2.54
C THR A 217 10.34 18.80 -3.42
N SER A 218 11.36 18.64 -4.24
CA SER A 218 11.69 17.62 -5.22
C SER A 218 11.84 16.20 -4.66
N ALA A 219 11.02 15.27 -5.17
CA ALA A 219 11.37 13.88 -5.55
C ALA A 219 10.12 13.12 -6.07
N SER A 220 8.92 13.38 -5.54
CA SER A 220 7.65 12.79 -6.02
C SER A 220 7.03 13.53 -7.21
N SER A 221 7.53 14.73 -7.51
CA SER A 221 7.09 15.56 -8.64
C SER A 221 7.57 15.04 -10.00
N SER A 222 8.50 14.08 -10.06
CA SER A 222 9.09 13.66 -11.33
C SER A 222 8.22 12.69 -12.14
N PHE A 223 7.38 11.87 -11.51
CA PHE A 223 6.47 10.95 -12.22
C PHE A 223 5.09 11.57 -12.40
N LEU A 224 4.53 12.15 -11.33
CA LEU A 224 3.25 12.84 -11.38
C LEU A 224 3.28 14.01 -12.38
N GLY A 225 4.36 14.78 -12.44
CA GLY A 225 4.50 15.86 -13.44
C GLY A 225 4.78 15.40 -14.87
N LYS A 226 5.15 14.11 -15.07
CA LYS A 226 5.39 13.55 -16.42
C LYS A 226 4.18 12.84 -17.00
N TYR A 227 3.40 12.16 -16.16
CA TYR A 227 2.31 11.28 -16.59
C TYR A 227 0.93 11.74 -16.14
N CYS A 228 0.85 12.72 -15.24
CA CYS A 228 -0.41 13.29 -14.79
C CYS A 228 -0.50 14.79 -15.10
N VAL A 229 -1.73 15.27 -15.24
CA VAL A 229 -2.07 16.69 -15.39
C VAL A 229 -2.70 17.17 -14.09
N ASP A 230 -2.21 18.27 -13.52
CA ASP A 230 -2.79 18.86 -12.32
C ASP A 230 -4.04 19.68 -12.67
N LEU A 231 -5.21 19.12 -12.35
CA LEU A 231 -6.50 19.77 -12.59
C LEU A 231 -6.77 20.91 -11.62
N THR A 232 -6.11 20.94 -10.47
CA THR A 232 -6.21 22.02 -9.48
C THR A 232 -5.53 23.28 -9.99
N GLU A 233 -4.36 23.12 -10.62
CA GLU A 233 -3.64 24.22 -11.27
C GLU A 233 -4.38 24.75 -12.51
N ASP A 234 -4.94 23.84 -13.31
CA ASP A 234 -5.79 24.23 -14.44
C ASP A 234 -7.11 24.86 -13.97
N ALA A 235 -7.67 24.43 -12.83
CA ALA A 235 -8.87 25.03 -12.26
C ALA A 235 -8.65 26.47 -11.82
N ALA A 236 -7.47 26.80 -11.29
CA ALA A 236 -7.13 28.16 -10.89
C ALA A 236 -7.06 29.15 -12.07
N ASN A 237 -6.75 28.67 -13.28
CA ASN A 237 -6.42 29.53 -14.42
C ASN A 237 -7.39 29.43 -15.61
N LYS A 238 -8.01 28.26 -15.85
CA LYS A 238 -8.71 27.95 -17.11
C LYS A 238 -10.06 27.27 -16.96
N LEU A 239 -10.34 26.55 -15.87
CA LEU A 239 -11.62 25.83 -15.74
C LEU A 239 -12.75 26.76 -15.30
N HIS A 240 -13.96 26.43 -15.74
CA HIS A 240 -15.18 27.14 -15.40
C HIS A 240 -16.07 26.28 -14.49
N PRO A 241 -16.92 26.91 -13.65
CA PRO A 241 -17.87 26.17 -12.82
C PRO A 241 -18.81 25.33 -13.68
N VAL A 242 -19.05 24.09 -13.24
CA VAL A 242 -19.92 23.14 -13.95
C VAL A 242 -21.37 23.41 -13.55
N ILE A 243 -22.20 23.70 -14.55
CA ILE A 243 -23.60 24.09 -14.33
C ILE A 243 -24.49 22.84 -14.20
N ASN A 244 -25.43 22.86 -13.25
CA ASN A 244 -26.46 21.83 -13.05
C ASN A 244 -25.94 20.42 -12.71
N ARG A 245 -24.79 20.32 -12.03
CA ARG A 245 -24.21 19.04 -11.55
C ARG A 245 -23.85 19.03 -10.06
N ASP A 246 -24.41 19.98 -9.30
CA ASP A 246 -24.10 20.15 -7.87
C ASP A 246 -24.51 18.93 -7.03
N ARG A 247 -25.56 18.22 -7.43
CA ARG A 247 -26.05 17.04 -6.70
C ARG A 247 -25.06 15.88 -6.82
N GLU A 248 -24.54 15.65 -8.02
CA GLU A 248 -23.53 14.64 -8.28
C GLU A 248 -22.21 14.99 -7.61
N ASN A 249 -21.73 16.24 -7.70
CA ASN A 249 -20.50 16.67 -7.03
C ASN A 249 -20.58 16.49 -5.51
N ARG A 250 -21.71 16.83 -4.88
CA ARG A 250 -21.92 16.59 -3.44
C ARG A 250 -21.84 15.12 -3.07
N MET A 251 -22.39 14.23 -3.88
CA MET A 251 -22.30 12.79 -3.67
C MET A 251 -20.86 12.29 -3.77
N VAL A 252 -20.10 12.81 -4.74
CA VAL A 252 -18.66 12.50 -4.88
C VAL A 252 -17.90 12.93 -3.64
N MET A 253 -18.10 14.15 -3.15
CA MET A 253 -17.48 14.65 -1.92
C MET A 253 -17.82 13.79 -0.69
N GLU A 254 -19.07 13.40 -0.53
CA GLU A 254 -19.52 12.56 0.60
C GLU A 254 -18.85 11.18 0.59
N ILE A 255 -18.75 10.55 -0.58
CA ILE A 255 -18.09 9.25 -0.73
C ILE A 255 -16.59 9.37 -0.45
N LEU A 256 -15.93 10.42 -0.96
CA LEU A 256 -14.50 10.68 -0.70
C LEU A 256 -14.21 10.87 0.79
N GLY A 257 -15.17 11.42 1.56
CA GLY A 257 -15.05 11.58 3.01
C GLY A 257 -15.27 10.30 3.82
N SER A 258 -15.61 9.17 3.19
CA SER A 258 -15.87 7.90 3.87
C SER A 258 -14.58 7.20 4.30
N ARG A 259 -14.51 6.77 5.55
CA ARG A 259 -13.33 6.10 6.15
C ARG A 259 -13.04 4.69 5.62
N SER A 260 -14.00 4.02 4.98
CA SER A 260 -13.84 2.60 4.60
C SER A 260 -13.81 2.34 3.09
N LYS A 261 -14.37 3.23 2.25
CA LYS A 261 -14.46 3.07 0.79
C LYS A 261 -14.48 4.43 0.08
N SER A 262 -13.36 5.14 0.10
CA SER A 262 -13.21 6.47 -0.50
C SER A 262 -13.06 6.48 -2.03
N ASN A 263 -13.13 5.33 -2.70
CA ASN A 263 -12.98 5.25 -4.15
C ASN A 263 -14.32 5.48 -4.88
N VAL A 264 -14.36 6.48 -5.76
CA VAL A 264 -15.56 6.87 -6.51
C VAL A 264 -15.49 6.33 -7.94
N LEU A 265 -16.57 5.66 -8.39
CA LEU A 265 -16.73 5.22 -9.78
C LEU A 265 -17.93 5.92 -10.42
N ILE A 266 -17.66 6.76 -11.43
CA ILE A 266 -18.70 7.51 -12.16
C ILE A 266 -19.19 6.68 -13.35
N VAL A 267 -20.43 6.20 -13.28
CA VAL A 267 -21.06 5.34 -14.30
C VAL A 267 -22.08 6.12 -15.14
N GLY A 268 -22.23 5.77 -16.42
CA GLY A 268 -23.22 6.34 -17.34
C GLY A 268 -22.85 6.12 -18.81
N ASP A 269 -23.58 6.73 -19.73
CA ASP A 269 -23.28 6.60 -21.17
C ASP A 269 -22.07 7.45 -21.60
N ALA A 270 -21.52 7.17 -22.79
CA ALA A 270 -20.46 8.00 -23.37
C ALA A 270 -21.03 9.37 -23.78
N GLY A 271 -20.27 10.44 -23.58
CA GLY A 271 -20.67 11.80 -23.96
C GLY A 271 -21.60 12.54 -22.99
N VAL A 272 -21.98 11.94 -21.85
CA VAL A 272 -22.82 12.59 -20.82
C VAL A 272 -22.08 13.65 -19.97
N GLY A 273 -20.79 13.85 -20.22
CA GLY A 273 -19.97 14.83 -19.50
C GLY A 273 -19.44 14.32 -18.15
N LYS A 274 -19.05 13.04 -18.03
CA LYS A 274 -18.45 12.50 -16.79
C LYS A 274 -17.21 13.29 -16.37
N THR A 275 -16.37 13.66 -17.33
CA THR A 275 -15.16 14.46 -17.11
C THR A 275 -15.49 15.82 -16.52
N ALA A 276 -16.66 16.38 -16.87
CA ALA A 276 -17.09 17.65 -16.29
C ALA A 276 -17.32 17.53 -14.77
N LEU A 277 -17.77 16.38 -14.24
CA LEU A 277 -17.88 16.20 -12.78
C LEU A 277 -16.52 16.30 -12.08
N VAL A 278 -15.47 15.74 -12.69
CA VAL A 278 -14.10 15.79 -12.14
C VAL A 278 -13.55 17.23 -12.18
N TYR A 279 -13.76 17.96 -13.27
CA TYR A 279 -13.40 19.38 -13.35
C TYR A 279 -14.19 20.24 -12.37
N GLY A 280 -15.47 19.93 -12.17
CA GLY A 280 -16.32 20.61 -11.19
C GLY A 280 -15.81 20.43 -9.76
N LEU A 281 -15.37 19.22 -9.42
CA LEU A 281 -14.74 18.94 -8.13
C LEU A 281 -13.44 19.74 -7.94
N ALA A 282 -12.55 19.75 -8.94
CA ALA A 282 -11.30 20.53 -8.88
C ALA A 282 -11.58 22.03 -8.70
N TRP A 283 -12.58 22.56 -9.41
CA TRP A 283 -13.02 23.95 -9.25
C TRP A 283 -13.59 24.24 -7.86
N GLU A 284 -14.38 23.33 -7.29
CA GLU A 284 -14.93 23.47 -5.93
C GLU A 284 -13.83 23.48 -4.86
N ILE A 285 -12.78 22.66 -5.04
CA ILE A 285 -11.60 22.63 -4.16
C ILE A 285 -10.88 23.98 -4.19
N VAL A 286 -10.54 24.49 -5.39
CA VAL A 286 -9.89 25.80 -5.55
C VAL A 286 -10.75 26.96 -5.04
N SER A 287 -12.08 26.83 -5.16
CA SER A 287 -13.03 27.83 -4.66
C SER A 287 -13.30 27.72 -3.15
N HIS A 288 -12.65 26.81 -2.43
CA HIS A 288 -12.90 26.53 -1.01
C HIS A 288 -14.39 26.23 -0.69
N LYS A 289 -15.09 25.59 -1.63
CA LYS A 289 -16.50 25.16 -1.49
C LYS A 289 -16.64 23.68 -1.13
N VAL A 290 -15.59 23.11 -0.55
CA VAL A 290 -15.52 21.70 -0.15
C VAL A 290 -15.37 21.58 1.36
N PRO A 291 -15.70 20.43 1.96
CA PRO A 291 -15.46 20.22 3.39
C PRO A 291 -13.97 20.24 3.74
N SER A 292 -13.66 20.50 5.01
CA SER A 292 -12.28 20.68 5.52
C SER A 292 -11.31 19.53 5.21
N PHE A 293 -11.81 18.32 4.94
CA PHE A 293 -10.96 17.19 4.57
C PHE A 293 -10.47 17.22 3.11
N LEU A 294 -11.04 18.08 2.25
CA LEU A 294 -10.66 18.23 0.83
C LEU A 294 -10.00 19.59 0.51
N GLU A 295 -9.98 20.54 1.44
CA GLU A 295 -9.51 21.91 1.17
C GLU A 295 -8.05 22.01 0.70
N GLU A 296 -7.18 21.10 1.17
CA GLU A 296 -5.75 21.07 0.81
C GLU A 296 -5.40 19.93 -0.17
N THR A 297 -6.40 19.34 -0.83
CA THR A 297 -6.19 18.23 -1.75
C THR A 297 -5.89 18.69 -3.17
N ARG A 298 -5.01 17.97 -3.87
CA ARG A 298 -4.73 18.19 -5.30
C ARG A 298 -5.37 17.09 -6.13
N VAL A 299 -5.98 17.49 -7.23
CA VAL A 299 -6.63 16.58 -8.18
C VAL A 299 -5.72 16.42 -9.40
N PHE A 300 -5.29 15.19 -9.65
CA PHE A 300 -4.49 14.83 -10.82
C PHE A 300 -5.30 13.96 -11.77
N GLU A 301 -5.25 14.26 -13.05
CA GLU A 301 -5.76 13.40 -14.12
C GLU A 301 -4.61 12.58 -14.70
N LEU A 302 -4.80 11.27 -14.82
CA LEU A 302 -3.82 10.38 -15.43
C LEU A 302 -3.92 10.47 -16.96
N ASP A 303 -2.85 10.87 -17.63
CA ASP A 303 -2.81 10.91 -19.09
C ASP A 303 -2.32 9.56 -19.65
N ASN A 304 -3.28 8.77 -20.11
CA ASN A 304 -3.00 7.48 -20.76
C ASN A 304 -2.14 7.65 -22.03
N ALA A 305 -2.21 8.78 -22.73
CA ALA A 305 -1.39 9.01 -23.92
C ALA A 305 0.08 9.14 -23.55
N SER A 306 0.39 9.92 -22.50
CA SER A 306 1.75 10.09 -21.97
C SER A 306 2.31 8.81 -21.35
N LEU A 307 1.47 7.97 -20.72
CA LEU A 307 1.90 6.66 -20.22
C LEU A 307 2.32 5.70 -21.34
N ILE A 308 1.53 5.64 -22.41
CA ILE A 308 1.79 4.78 -23.58
C ILE A 308 2.96 5.33 -24.41
N ALA A 309 3.13 6.66 -24.46
CA ALA A 309 4.20 7.30 -25.20
C ALA A 309 5.57 6.84 -24.65
N GLY A 310 6.33 6.16 -25.52
CA GLY A 310 7.66 5.66 -25.20
C GLY A 310 7.70 4.35 -24.41
N ALA A 311 6.57 3.67 -24.19
CA ALA A 311 6.58 2.28 -23.73
C ALA A 311 6.72 1.36 -24.96
N THR A 312 7.87 0.71 -25.10
CA THR A 312 8.16 -0.19 -26.23
C THR A 312 8.07 -1.65 -25.80
N TYR A 313 8.32 -1.92 -24.51
CA TYR A 313 8.29 -3.27 -23.94
C TYR A 313 7.04 -3.51 -23.10
N LYS A 314 6.54 -4.75 -23.15
CA LYS A 314 5.39 -5.21 -22.37
C LYS A 314 5.81 -5.35 -20.90
N GLY A 315 5.36 -4.43 -20.04
CA GLY A 315 5.79 -4.31 -18.64
C GLY A 315 6.18 -2.88 -18.24
N GLU A 316 6.61 -2.05 -19.21
CA GLU A 316 7.06 -0.68 -18.92
C GLU A 316 5.92 0.28 -18.55
N ILE A 317 4.66 -0.10 -18.79
CA ILE A 317 3.49 0.72 -18.44
C ILE A 317 3.14 0.47 -16.98
N GLU A 318 3.28 -0.77 -16.51
CA GLU A 318 3.05 -1.15 -15.12
C GLU A 318 4.13 -0.63 -14.17
N ASP A 319 5.36 -0.44 -14.68
CA ASP A 319 6.49 0.14 -13.93
C ASP A 319 6.43 1.68 -13.79
N ARG A 320 5.60 2.36 -14.60
CA ARG A 320 5.46 3.83 -14.65
C ARG A 320 4.32 4.34 -13.78
#